data_AF-A0A849GET2-F1
#
_entry.id   AF-A0A849GET2-F1
#
_cell.length_a   1.000
_cell.length_b   1.000
_cell.length_c   1.000
_cell.angle_alpha   90.00
_cell.angle_beta   90.00
_cell.angle_gamma   90.00
#
_symmetry.space_group_name_H-M   'P 1'
#
loop_
_entity.id
_entity.type
_entity.pdbx_description
1 polymer ?
#
loop_
_entity_poly.entity_id
_entity_poly.type
_entity_poly.pdbx_seq_one_letter_code
_entity_poly.pdbx_strand_id
1 'polypeptide(L)'
;MNRRYIIWAPPFDEKDGGAIVLHKLCDAINEVGGQAFIWPSQKPGLSLDRPLASLWRAALYILRRVCGFFPALGRLRFLRSSPLSRLFTYKFVQHEEFNTPIATYKKLHGAIVVYPEIVSGNPLGVKRVVRWLLHKPGFHTGKKEYGRDDLFFYFQKSFDDPRWNKSPENILRIVWVRDDIYRQWNYSKRAGKCFLIKKGEERPIKHDLADGIIIDDLSHEECAQAFNQCEYFISYDLYSMYSVYAAICGCISVVVPDDGMTKTDWRPEPHRRYGIAYGENDIESASTTRELLIREFEKGKKQNIETVRKFMQKTQMRFE
;
A
#
# COMPACT_ATOMS: atom_id res chain seq x y z
N MET A 1 -26.04 -15.33 0.63
CA MET A 1 -25.22 -15.27 -0.61
C MET A 1 -23.94 -14.52 -0.29
N ASN A 2 -22.76 -15.15 -0.43
CA ASN A 2 -21.48 -14.47 -0.16
C ASN A 2 -21.27 -13.39 -1.24
N ARG A 3 -21.32 -12.11 -0.86
CA ARG A 3 -21.23 -11.00 -1.83
C ARG A 3 -19.81 -10.89 -2.40
N ARG A 4 -19.72 -10.44 -3.65
CA ARG A 4 -18.44 -10.17 -4.32
C ARG A 4 -17.89 -8.83 -3.89
N TYR A 5 -16.58 -8.73 -3.80
CA TYR A 5 -15.85 -7.49 -3.54
C TYR A 5 -15.14 -7.02 -4.80
N ILE A 6 -15.18 -5.71 -5.03
CA ILE A 6 -14.41 -5.07 -6.08
C ILE A 6 -13.60 -3.97 -5.43
N ILE A 7 -12.28 -4.05 -5.55
CA ILE A 7 -11.36 -3.12 -4.93
C ILE A 7 -10.81 -2.20 -6.00
N TRP A 8 -11.08 -0.91 -5.87
CA TRP A 8 -10.52 0.11 -6.74
C TRP A 8 -9.05 0.31 -6.40
N ALA A 9 -8.15 -0.03 -7.32
CA ALA A 9 -6.72 0.03 -7.07
C ALA A 9 -5.94 0.61 -8.26
N PRO A 10 -4.86 1.38 -8.00
CA PRO A 10 -3.84 1.64 -9.01
C PRO A 10 -3.09 0.34 -9.36
N PRO A 11 -2.24 0.34 -10.41
CA PRO A 11 -1.28 -0.73 -10.63
C PRO A 11 -0.50 -1.01 -9.36
N PHE A 12 -0.13 -2.27 -9.17
CA PHE A 12 0.71 -2.64 -8.05
C PHE A 12 2.08 -1.93 -8.16
N ASP A 13 2.51 -1.33 -7.06
CA ASP A 13 3.80 -0.67 -6.91
C ASP A 13 4.30 -0.93 -5.48
N GLU A 14 5.48 -1.52 -5.36
CA GLU A 14 6.09 -1.87 -4.06
C GLU A 14 6.55 -0.63 -3.28
N LYS A 15 6.65 0.53 -3.94
CA LYS A 15 7.01 1.81 -3.31
C LYS A 15 5.78 2.58 -2.83
N ASP A 16 4.56 2.13 -3.17
CA ASP A 16 3.28 2.75 -2.76
C ASP A 16 2.53 1.84 -1.77
N GLY A 17 2.55 2.21 -0.50
CA GLY A 17 1.84 1.49 0.56
C GLY A 17 0.33 1.38 0.33
N GLY A 18 -0.28 2.38 -0.33
CA GLY A 18 -1.70 2.34 -0.70
C GLY A 18 -1.98 1.29 -1.77
N ALA A 19 -1.15 1.24 -2.82
CA ALA A 19 -1.24 0.21 -3.84
C ALA A 19 -1.08 -1.20 -3.23
N ILE A 20 -0.08 -1.40 -2.38
CA ILE A 20 0.17 -2.68 -1.70
C ILE A 20 -1.07 -3.16 -0.94
N VAL A 21 -1.62 -2.34 -0.04
CA VAL A 21 -2.69 -2.80 0.86
C VAL A 21 -4.01 -3.03 0.14
N LEU A 22 -4.28 -2.29 -0.95
CA LEU A 22 -5.45 -2.52 -1.80
C LEU A 22 -5.38 -3.86 -2.53
N HIS A 23 -4.21 -4.19 -3.10
CA HIS A 23 -4.00 -5.50 -3.73
C HIS A 23 -3.99 -6.62 -2.69
N LYS A 24 -3.35 -6.42 -1.53
CA LYS A 24 -3.33 -7.41 -0.46
C LYS A 24 -4.72 -7.66 0.15
N LEU A 25 -5.60 -6.66 0.21
CA LEU A 25 -7.00 -6.87 0.62
C LEU A 25 -7.73 -7.79 -0.37
N CYS A 26 -7.50 -7.65 -1.67
CA CYS A 26 -8.11 -8.53 -2.68
C CYS A 26 -7.65 -9.97 -2.47
N ASP A 27 -6.34 -10.14 -2.37
CA ASP A 27 -5.70 -11.43 -2.14
C ASP A 27 -6.22 -12.08 -0.84
N ALA A 28 -6.20 -11.36 0.27
CA ALA A 28 -6.63 -11.89 1.56
C ALA A 28 -8.12 -12.24 1.61
N ILE A 29 -9.00 -11.50 0.93
CA ILE A 29 -10.43 -11.89 0.81
C ILE A 29 -10.55 -13.20 0.04
N ASN A 30 -9.79 -13.38 -1.05
CA ASN A 30 -9.79 -14.62 -1.82
C ASN A 30 -9.20 -15.79 -1.03
N GLU A 31 -8.14 -15.55 -0.26
CA GLU A 31 -7.48 -16.54 0.62
C GLU A 31 -8.45 -17.11 1.67
N VAL A 32 -9.32 -16.28 2.25
CA VAL A 32 -10.31 -16.73 3.24
C VAL A 32 -11.60 -17.31 2.65
N GLY A 33 -11.62 -17.59 1.34
CA GLY A 33 -12.76 -18.17 0.62
C GLY A 33 -13.83 -17.17 0.15
N GLY A 34 -13.53 -15.87 0.20
CA GLY A 34 -14.33 -14.82 -0.41
C GLY A 34 -14.17 -14.74 -1.94
N GLN A 35 -14.86 -13.77 -2.54
CA GLN A 35 -14.73 -13.48 -3.97
C GLN A 35 -14.40 -12.00 -4.17
N ALA A 36 -13.12 -11.68 -4.33
CA ALA A 36 -12.61 -10.33 -4.56
C ALA A 36 -11.92 -10.20 -5.92
N PHE A 37 -12.04 -9.02 -6.50
CA PHE A 37 -11.46 -8.66 -7.79
C PHE A 37 -10.91 -7.23 -7.74
N ILE A 38 -9.87 -6.96 -8.52
CA ILE A 38 -9.37 -5.59 -8.71
C ILE A 38 -10.14 -4.89 -9.81
N TRP A 39 -10.56 -3.65 -9.55
CA TRP A 39 -10.92 -2.68 -10.57
C TRP A 39 -9.76 -1.71 -10.79
N PRO A 40 -9.08 -1.78 -11.95
CA PRO A 40 -8.02 -0.83 -12.29
C PRO A 40 -8.53 0.62 -12.23
N SER A 41 -7.81 1.50 -11.55
CA SER A 41 -8.22 2.91 -11.42
C SER A 41 -8.36 3.65 -12.74
N GLN A 42 -7.64 3.23 -13.78
CA GLN A 42 -7.76 3.77 -15.15
C GLN A 42 -8.94 3.19 -15.94
N LYS A 43 -9.56 2.11 -15.47
CA LYS A 43 -10.67 1.46 -16.16
C LYS A 43 -11.95 2.29 -15.92
N PRO A 44 -12.61 2.79 -16.99
CA PRO A 44 -13.76 3.65 -16.83
C PRO A 44 -14.96 2.88 -16.26
N GLY A 45 -15.65 3.48 -15.29
CA GLY A 45 -16.97 3.04 -14.86
C GLY A 45 -18.04 3.28 -15.94
N LEU A 46 -19.18 2.60 -15.80
CA LEU A 46 -20.36 2.86 -16.61
C LEU A 46 -21.26 3.83 -15.84
N SER A 47 -21.36 5.06 -16.33
CA SER A 47 -22.22 6.08 -15.73
C SER A 47 -23.60 6.02 -16.37
N LEU A 48 -24.64 5.98 -15.54
CA LEU A 48 -26.03 6.03 -15.97
C LEU A 48 -26.44 7.42 -16.46
N ASP A 49 -25.81 8.49 -15.95
CA ASP A 49 -26.12 9.88 -16.35
C ASP A 49 -25.62 10.19 -17.76
N ARG A 50 -24.59 9.47 -18.23
CA ARG A 50 -24.02 9.61 -19.58
C ARG A 50 -23.75 8.23 -20.19
N PRO A 51 -24.81 7.48 -20.56
CA PRO A 51 -24.69 6.07 -20.93
C PRO A 51 -23.91 5.88 -22.23
N LEU A 52 -24.21 6.67 -23.27
CA LEU A 52 -23.50 6.57 -24.56
C LEU A 52 -22.01 6.89 -24.40
N ALA A 53 -21.67 8.02 -23.77
CA ALA A 53 -20.27 8.42 -23.59
C ALA A 53 -19.48 7.44 -22.70
N SER A 54 -20.11 6.86 -21.68
CA SER A 54 -19.44 5.88 -20.81
C SER A 54 -19.23 4.53 -21.50
N LEU A 55 -20.19 4.10 -22.33
CA LEU A 55 -20.04 2.93 -23.20
C LEU A 55 -18.93 3.13 -24.24
N TRP A 56 -18.86 4.32 -24.87
CA TRP A 56 -17.77 4.67 -25.77
C TRP A 56 -16.40 4.63 -25.09
N ARG A 57 -16.27 5.19 -23.88
CA ARG A 57 -15.02 5.12 -23.10
C ARG A 57 -14.64 3.68 -22.74
N ALA A 58 -15.63 2.86 -22.36
CA ALA A 58 -15.41 1.45 -22.08
C ALA A 58 -14.97 0.68 -23.33
N ALA A 59 -15.60 0.93 -24.48
CA ALA A 59 -15.22 0.35 -25.77
C ALA A 59 -13.80 0.77 -26.18
N LEU A 60 -13.46 2.06 -26.07
CA LEU A 60 -12.11 2.58 -26.34
C LEU A 60 -11.05 1.95 -25.42
N TYR A 61 -11.37 1.78 -24.13
CA TYR A 61 -10.48 1.10 -23.18
C TYR A 61 -10.23 -0.36 -23.57
N ILE A 62 -11.29 -1.10 -23.96
CA ILE A 62 -11.19 -2.50 -24.41
C ILE A 62 -10.38 -2.58 -25.70
N LEU A 63 -10.69 -1.72 -26.69
CA LEU A 63 -9.97 -1.63 -27.96
C LEU A 63 -8.49 -1.36 -27.75
N ARG A 64 -8.12 -0.42 -26.86
CA ARG A 64 -6.72 -0.12 -26.55
C ARG A 64 -5.99 -1.33 -25.93
N ARG A 65 -6.67 -2.11 -25.08
CA ARG A 65 -6.09 -3.35 -24.52
C ARG A 65 -5.90 -4.46 -25.56
N VAL A 66 -6.84 -4.61 -26.48
CA VAL A 66 -6.81 -5.67 -27.51
C VAL A 66 -5.84 -5.31 -28.65
N CYS A 67 -5.88 -4.06 -29.13
CA CYS A 67 -4.99 -3.58 -30.19
C CYS A 67 -3.55 -3.42 -29.69
N GLY A 68 -3.34 -3.16 -28.38
CA GLY A 68 -2.05 -3.28 -27.72
C GLY A 68 -1.42 -4.68 -27.77
N PHE A 69 -2.21 -5.71 -28.10
CA PHE A 69 -1.80 -7.11 -28.19
C PHE A 69 -1.52 -7.59 -29.63
N PHE A 70 -1.80 -6.76 -30.65
CA PHE A 70 -1.47 -7.05 -32.06
C PHE A 70 -0.21 -6.27 -32.48
N PRO A 71 1.01 -6.82 -32.28
CA PRO A 71 2.26 -6.18 -32.70
C PRO A 71 2.43 -6.15 -34.23
N ALA A 72 1.50 -6.73 -35.00
CA ALA A 72 1.61 -6.91 -36.44
C ALA A 72 1.72 -5.58 -37.22
N LEU A 73 1.13 -4.49 -36.73
CA LEU A 73 1.31 -3.14 -37.32
C LEU A 73 2.56 -2.41 -36.79
N GLY A 74 3.18 -2.90 -35.72
CA GLY A 74 4.40 -2.36 -35.12
C GLY A 74 5.71 -2.90 -35.71
N ARG A 75 5.66 -3.78 -36.72
CA ARG A 75 6.85 -4.27 -37.45
C ARG A 75 7.41 -3.27 -38.48
N LEU A 76 6.73 -2.15 -38.76
CA LEU A 76 7.38 -1.05 -39.45
C LEU A 76 8.32 -0.32 -38.47
N ARG A 77 9.61 -0.58 -38.65
CA ARG A 77 10.77 -0.07 -37.89
C ARG A 77 10.83 1.46 -37.74
N PHE A 78 9.94 2.19 -38.43
CA PHE A 78 9.90 3.64 -38.51
C PHE A 78 9.05 4.33 -37.42
N LEU A 79 8.18 3.61 -36.69
CA LEU A 79 7.26 4.20 -35.71
C LEU A 79 7.73 4.11 -34.24
N ARG A 80 8.93 3.60 -33.99
CA ARG A 80 9.46 3.34 -32.64
C ARG A 80 9.80 4.61 -31.85
N SER A 81 9.91 5.76 -32.53
CA SER A 81 10.11 7.10 -31.96
C SER A 81 8.83 7.94 -31.91
N SER A 82 7.68 7.41 -32.32
CA SER A 82 6.42 8.17 -32.28
C SER A 82 5.75 8.12 -30.89
N PRO A 83 5.06 9.20 -30.47
CA PRO A 83 4.26 9.24 -29.23
C PRO A 83 3.19 8.13 -29.17
N LEU A 84 2.86 7.53 -30.31
CA LEU A 84 1.91 6.43 -30.42
C LEU A 84 2.41 5.12 -29.81
N SER A 85 3.71 4.90 -29.65
CA SER A 85 4.23 3.71 -28.96
C SER A 85 3.74 3.60 -27.50
N ARG A 86 3.45 4.74 -26.85
CA ARG A 86 2.84 4.81 -25.49
C ARG A 86 1.36 4.40 -25.46
N LEU A 87 0.68 4.32 -26.61
CA LEU A 87 -0.70 3.85 -26.69
C LEU A 87 -0.81 2.31 -26.62
N PHE A 88 0.25 1.57 -26.94
CA PHE A 88 0.19 0.13 -27.24
C PHE A 88 0.53 -0.83 -26.08
N THR A 89 1.01 -0.39 -24.92
CA THR A 89 1.38 -1.34 -23.84
C THR A 89 1.01 -0.83 -22.45
N TYR A 90 -0.28 -0.68 -22.18
CA TYR A 90 -0.74 -0.52 -20.79
C TYR A 90 -1.20 -1.87 -20.24
N LYS A 91 -0.26 -2.66 -19.73
CA LYS A 91 -0.55 -3.85 -18.91
C LYS A 91 -0.71 -3.37 -17.47
N PHE A 92 -1.90 -3.57 -16.89
CA PHE A 92 -2.10 -3.31 -15.47
C PHE A 92 -1.21 -4.27 -14.67
N VAL A 93 -0.33 -3.71 -13.84
CA VAL A 93 0.65 -4.47 -13.05
C VAL A 93 -0.04 -5.05 -11.81
N GLN A 94 0.24 -6.31 -11.54
CA GLN A 94 -0.22 -7.07 -10.38
C GLN A 94 0.99 -7.79 -9.81
N HIS A 95 1.01 -8.01 -8.49
CA HIS A 95 2.03 -8.86 -7.87
C HIS A 95 1.78 -10.32 -8.23
N GLU A 96 2.83 -11.08 -8.55
CA GLU A 96 2.72 -12.45 -9.06
C GLU A 96 2.15 -13.42 -8.02
N GLU A 97 2.48 -13.22 -6.74
CA GLU A 97 1.99 -14.07 -5.65
C GLU A 97 0.57 -13.73 -5.19
N PHE A 98 0.02 -12.57 -5.60
CA PHE A 98 -1.28 -12.13 -5.11
C PHE A 98 -2.41 -12.57 -6.03
N ASN A 99 -3.41 -13.26 -5.45
CA ASN A 99 -4.64 -13.62 -6.14
C ASN A 99 -5.55 -12.39 -6.33
N THR A 100 -5.27 -11.61 -7.38
CA THR A 100 -5.86 -10.28 -7.63
C THR A 100 -6.64 -10.19 -8.95
N PRO A 101 -7.57 -11.12 -9.27
CA PRO A 101 -8.18 -11.20 -10.59
C PRO A 101 -8.87 -9.89 -11.01
N ILE A 102 -8.70 -9.48 -12.27
CA ILE A 102 -9.28 -8.23 -12.77
C ILE A 102 -10.78 -8.37 -13.01
N ALA A 103 -11.58 -7.48 -12.41
CA ALA A 103 -13.02 -7.47 -12.55
C ALA A 103 -13.47 -7.14 -13.98
N THR A 104 -14.49 -7.84 -14.47
CA THR A 104 -15.26 -7.44 -15.66
C THR A 104 -16.44 -6.56 -15.26
N TYR A 105 -17.06 -5.86 -16.21
CA TYR A 105 -18.27 -5.06 -15.94
C TYR A 105 -19.41 -5.91 -15.35
N LYS A 106 -19.56 -7.17 -15.79
CA LYS A 106 -20.57 -8.10 -15.26
C LYS A 106 -20.40 -8.39 -13.76
N LYS A 107 -19.17 -8.35 -13.25
CA LYS A 107 -18.88 -8.62 -11.83
C LYS A 107 -19.34 -7.47 -10.91
N LEU A 108 -19.57 -6.26 -11.44
CA LEU A 108 -20.06 -5.10 -10.66
C LEU A 108 -21.45 -5.32 -10.08
N HIS A 109 -22.31 -6.06 -10.79
CA HIS A 109 -23.69 -6.24 -10.38
C HIS A 109 -23.77 -6.86 -8.98
N GLY A 110 -24.34 -6.13 -8.02
CA GLY A 110 -24.47 -6.57 -6.63
C GLY A 110 -23.16 -6.73 -5.85
N ALA A 111 -22.03 -6.25 -6.38
CA ALA A 111 -20.77 -6.24 -5.64
C ALA A 111 -20.75 -5.16 -4.55
N ILE A 112 -19.96 -5.39 -3.51
CA ILE A 112 -19.50 -4.37 -2.57
C ILE A 112 -18.23 -3.78 -3.16
N VAL A 113 -18.21 -2.46 -3.39
CA VAL A 113 -17.03 -1.77 -3.94
C VAL A 113 -16.28 -1.09 -2.81
N VAL A 114 -14.97 -1.34 -2.73
CA VAL A 114 -14.05 -0.68 -1.81
C VAL A 114 -13.27 0.38 -2.58
N TYR A 115 -13.39 1.64 -2.14
CA TYR A 115 -12.59 2.74 -2.65
C TYR A 115 -11.62 3.25 -1.57
N PRO A 116 -10.36 3.56 -1.91
CA PRO A 116 -9.50 4.32 -1.02
C PRO A 116 -10.02 5.78 -0.91
N GLU A 117 -9.62 6.48 0.16
CA GLU A 117 -10.12 7.82 0.50
C GLU A 117 -9.84 8.88 -0.57
N ILE A 118 -8.82 8.67 -1.40
CA ILE A 118 -8.47 9.58 -2.49
C ILE A 118 -9.51 9.61 -3.62
N VAL A 119 -10.38 8.60 -3.71
CA VAL A 119 -11.41 8.51 -4.74
C VAL A 119 -12.63 9.32 -4.31
N SER A 120 -12.86 10.45 -4.97
CA SER A 120 -14.08 11.25 -4.83
C SER A 120 -15.27 10.57 -5.51
N GLY A 121 -16.45 10.72 -4.90
CA GLY A 121 -17.72 10.24 -5.40
C GLY A 121 -17.76 8.73 -5.55
N ASN A 122 -18.71 8.23 -6.34
CA ASN A 122 -18.89 6.81 -6.61
C ASN A 122 -18.69 6.54 -8.12
N PRO A 123 -17.43 6.44 -8.60
CA PRO A 123 -17.14 6.32 -10.04
C PRO A 123 -17.79 5.12 -10.74
N LEU A 124 -18.10 4.06 -9.99
CA LEU A 124 -18.75 2.86 -10.53
C LEU A 124 -20.28 2.85 -10.36
N GLY A 125 -20.86 3.89 -9.75
CA GLY A 125 -22.31 4.04 -9.62
C GLY A 125 -22.99 2.89 -8.88
N VAL A 126 -22.28 2.19 -7.99
CA VAL A 126 -22.81 1.02 -7.27
C VAL A 126 -23.56 1.42 -6.01
N LYS A 127 -24.49 0.59 -5.53
CA LYS A 127 -25.26 0.88 -4.31
C LYS A 127 -24.49 0.59 -3.01
N ARG A 128 -23.46 -0.26 -3.06
CA ARG A 128 -22.79 -0.82 -1.88
C ARG A 128 -21.35 -0.36 -1.86
N VAL A 129 -21.10 0.71 -1.12
CA VAL A 129 -19.80 1.38 -1.13
C VAL A 129 -19.15 1.30 0.25
N VAL A 130 -17.90 0.87 0.25
CA VAL A 130 -16.99 0.95 1.38
C VAL A 130 -15.91 1.98 1.07
N ARG A 131 -15.63 2.88 2.00
CA ARG A 131 -14.48 3.80 1.96
C ARG A 131 -13.42 3.32 2.91
N TRP A 132 -12.23 3.06 2.40
CA TRP A 132 -11.08 2.68 3.21
C TRP A 132 -10.14 3.88 3.35
N LEU A 133 -10.04 4.39 4.57
CA LEU A 133 -9.17 5.51 4.93
C LEU A 133 -7.73 5.00 5.09
N LEU A 134 -6.96 5.09 4.01
CA LEU A 134 -5.52 4.80 3.97
C LEU A 134 -4.69 6.03 4.35
N HIS A 135 -5.33 7.19 4.48
CA HIS A 135 -4.81 8.40 5.07
C HIS A 135 -5.96 9.28 5.61
N LYS A 136 -5.63 10.43 6.21
CA LYS A 136 -6.61 11.47 6.55
C LYS A 136 -7.35 11.96 5.28
N PRO A 137 -8.70 11.98 5.27
CA PRO A 137 -9.48 12.47 4.15
C PRO A 137 -9.06 13.85 3.65
N GLY A 138 -8.82 13.95 2.33
CA GLY A 138 -8.44 15.16 1.61
C GLY A 138 -7.01 15.64 1.82
N PHE A 139 -6.15 14.88 2.51
CA PHE A 139 -4.73 15.24 2.65
C PHE A 139 -4.01 15.31 1.29
N HIS A 140 -4.17 14.29 0.44
CA HIS A 140 -3.49 14.24 -0.85
C HIS A 140 -4.19 15.03 -1.96
N THR A 141 -5.52 15.10 -1.93
CA THR A 141 -6.31 15.62 -3.07
C THR A 141 -7.03 16.93 -2.78
N GLY A 142 -7.11 17.36 -1.52
CA GLY A 142 -7.97 18.46 -1.08
C GLY A 142 -9.48 18.17 -1.17
N LYS A 143 -9.90 17.06 -1.79
CA LYS A 143 -11.30 16.72 -2.07
C LYS A 143 -11.86 15.72 -1.04
N LYS A 144 -13.10 15.93 -0.61
CA LYS A 144 -13.78 15.12 0.42
C LYS A 144 -15.25 14.88 0.07
N GLU A 145 -15.48 14.27 -1.07
CA GLU A 145 -16.83 14.00 -1.58
C GLU A 145 -17.12 12.50 -1.45
N TYR A 146 -17.73 12.10 -0.35
CA TYR A 146 -18.13 10.71 -0.11
C TYR A 146 -19.66 10.59 -0.08
N GLY A 147 -20.18 9.40 -0.39
CA GLY A 147 -21.61 9.13 -0.33
C GLY A 147 -22.11 9.17 1.11
N ARG A 148 -23.35 9.62 1.32
CA ARG A 148 -23.98 9.67 2.65
C ARG A 148 -24.15 8.29 3.28
N ASP A 149 -24.32 7.26 2.44
CA ASP A 149 -24.54 5.87 2.86
C ASP A 149 -23.28 4.99 2.78
N ASP A 150 -22.12 5.59 2.47
CA ASP A 150 -20.86 4.86 2.38
C ASP A 150 -20.47 4.30 3.76
N LEU A 151 -20.02 3.04 3.81
CA LEU A 151 -19.49 2.44 5.04
C LEU A 151 -17.98 2.72 5.14
N PHE A 152 -17.53 3.32 6.23
CA PHE A 152 -16.12 3.70 6.40
C PHE A 152 -15.35 2.67 7.23
N PHE A 153 -14.13 2.36 6.79
CA PHE A 153 -13.10 1.69 7.57
C PHE A 153 -11.81 2.51 7.53
N TYR A 154 -10.95 2.37 8.54
CA TYR A 154 -9.66 3.06 8.58
C TYR A 154 -8.51 2.07 8.79
N PHE A 155 -7.35 2.39 8.21
CA PHE A 155 -6.17 1.51 8.29
C PHE A 155 -5.48 1.56 9.66
N GLN A 156 -5.39 2.75 10.25
CA GLN A 156 -4.81 2.97 11.57
C GLN A 156 -5.48 4.15 12.27
N LYS A 157 -5.40 4.20 13.60
CA LYS A 157 -6.17 5.16 14.40
C LYS A 157 -5.91 6.62 14.04
N SER A 158 -4.67 6.94 13.65
CA SER A 158 -4.30 8.27 13.16
C SER A 158 -5.00 8.66 11.86
N PHE A 159 -5.59 7.73 11.10
CA PHE A 159 -6.37 8.03 9.88
C PHE A 159 -7.88 8.08 10.11
N ASP A 160 -8.35 7.61 11.26
CA ASP A 160 -9.76 7.66 11.66
C ASP A 160 -10.26 9.12 11.71
N ASP A 161 -11.48 9.34 11.24
CA ASP A 161 -12.12 10.66 11.21
C ASP A 161 -13.59 10.52 11.60
N PRO A 162 -13.95 10.88 12.84
CA PRO A 162 -15.32 10.74 13.36
C PRO A 162 -16.39 11.52 12.58
N ARG A 163 -15.99 12.48 11.73
CA ARG A 163 -16.93 13.16 10.83
C ARG A 163 -17.54 12.18 9.84
N TRP A 164 -16.75 11.21 9.37
CA TRP A 164 -17.12 10.22 8.37
C TRP A 164 -17.37 8.84 8.97
N ASN A 165 -16.42 8.33 9.74
CA ASN A 165 -16.54 7.03 10.36
C ASN A 165 -17.29 7.11 11.70
N LYS A 166 -18.53 6.62 11.73
CA LYS A 166 -19.36 6.57 12.95
C LYS A 166 -19.12 5.32 13.80
N SER A 167 -18.33 4.37 13.29
CA SER A 167 -18.02 3.11 13.94
C SER A 167 -16.53 3.04 14.27
N PRO A 168 -16.09 3.46 15.47
CA PRO A 168 -14.68 3.45 15.84
C PRO A 168 -14.06 2.04 15.80
N GLU A 169 -14.86 0.99 15.83
CA GLU A 169 -14.45 -0.41 15.66
C GLU A 169 -14.17 -0.82 14.20
N ASN A 170 -14.46 0.03 13.21
CA ASN A 170 -14.20 -0.23 11.78
C ASN A 170 -12.73 -0.05 11.41
N ILE A 171 -11.85 -0.75 12.10
CA ILE A 171 -10.45 -0.85 11.70
C ILE A 171 -10.28 -1.98 10.67
N LEU A 172 -9.69 -1.64 9.54
CA LEU A 172 -9.27 -2.60 8.50
C LEU A 172 -7.78 -2.40 8.29
N ARG A 173 -6.96 -3.08 9.11
CA ARG A 173 -5.51 -3.05 9.01
C ARG A 173 -5.01 -4.36 8.44
N ILE A 174 -4.32 -4.28 7.31
CA ILE A 174 -3.71 -5.42 6.65
C ILE A 174 -2.23 -5.12 6.48
N VAL A 175 -1.37 -6.04 6.93
CA VAL A 175 0.07 -5.90 6.83
C VAL A 175 0.59 -6.90 5.81
N TRP A 176 1.26 -6.43 4.77
CA TRP A 176 2.10 -7.28 3.93
C TRP A 176 3.55 -7.08 4.34
N VAL A 177 4.24 -8.18 4.62
CA VAL A 177 5.64 -8.21 5.00
C VAL A 177 6.37 -8.99 3.91
N ARG A 178 7.52 -8.49 3.49
CA ARG A 178 8.41 -9.16 2.56
C ARG A 178 9.38 -10.08 3.30
N ASP A 179 8.85 -11.08 4.00
CA ASP A 179 9.65 -12.07 4.73
C ASP A 179 10.35 -13.09 3.80
N ASP A 180 9.91 -13.14 2.55
CA ASP A 180 10.62 -13.75 1.42
C ASP A 180 12.01 -13.13 1.20
N ILE A 181 12.15 -11.81 1.44
CA ILE A 181 13.38 -11.05 1.22
C ILE A 181 14.06 -10.63 2.53
N TYR A 182 13.34 -9.99 3.44
CA TYR A 182 13.91 -9.40 4.65
C TYR A 182 13.96 -10.40 5.79
N ARG A 183 15.13 -11.03 5.92
CA ARG A 183 15.49 -11.89 7.04
C ARG A 183 16.97 -11.69 7.38
N GLN A 184 17.31 -11.88 8.65
CA GLN A 184 18.71 -11.92 9.04
C GLN A 184 19.31 -13.25 8.58
N TRP A 185 20.35 -13.17 7.77
CA TRP A 185 21.18 -14.31 7.37
C TRP A 185 22.65 -14.09 7.72
N ASN A 186 23.07 -12.84 7.95
CA ASN A 186 24.39 -12.52 8.46
C ASN A 186 24.36 -12.28 9.98
N TYR A 187 25.02 -13.17 10.73
CA TYR A 187 25.19 -13.07 12.18
C TYR A 187 26.64 -12.74 12.59
N SER A 188 27.51 -12.47 11.61
CA SER A 188 28.89 -12.05 11.86
C SER A 188 28.98 -10.56 12.22
N LYS A 189 30.18 -10.10 12.58
CA LYS A 189 30.44 -8.68 12.82
C LYS A 189 30.20 -7.89 11.53
N ARG A 190 29.30 -6.91 11.60
CA ARG A 190 28.97 -5.99 10.51
C ARG A 190 29.68 -4.66 10.74
N ALA A 191 29.83 -3.88 9.68
CA ALA A 191 30.41 -2.54 9.73
C ALA A 191 29.73 -1.64 8.68
N GLY A 192 29.87 -0.33 8.84
CA GLY A 192 29.32 0.65 7.89
C GLY A 192 27.84 0.95 8.09
N LYS A 193 27.32 1.85 7.24
CA LYS A 193 25.99 2.44 7.37
C LYS A 193 25.24 2.37 6.04
N CYS A 194 23.92 2.33 6.13
CA CYS A 194 23.03 2.53 5.00
C CYS A 194 21.95 3.56 5.33
N PHE A 195 21.47 4.30 4.34
CA PHE A 195 20.66 5.50 4.50
C PHE A 195 19.41 5.48 3.63
N LEU A 196 18.29 5.98 4.17
CA LEU A 196 17.07 6.27 3.42
C LEU A 196 16.74 7.78 3.48
N ILE A 197 16.64 8.45 2.32
CA ILE A 197 16.49 9.92 2.21
C ILE A 197 15.11 10.33 1.64
N LYS A 198 14.55 9.59 0.69
CA LYS A 198 13.37 9.85 -0.20
C LYS A 198 12.11 10.56 0.33
N LYS A 199 11.96 10.79 1.64
CA LYS A 199 10.85 11.56 2.25
C LYS A 199 11.30 12.52 3.36
N GLY A 200 12.60 12.74 3.45
CA GLY A 200 13.26 13.71 4.32
C GLY A 200 14.21 14.63 3.54
N GLU A 201 14.01 14.77 2.22
CA GLU A 201 14.86 15.61 1.35
C GLU A 201 14.88 17.08 1.77
N GLU A 202 13.78 17.56 2.37
CA GLU A 202 13.68 18.93 2.93
C GLU A 202 14.36 19.04 4.31
N ARG A 203 14.78 17.92 4.91
CA ARG A 203 15.38 17.88 6.24
C ARG A 203 16.91 18.03 6.11
N PRO A 204 17.56 18.79 7.00
CA PRO A 204 19.01 18.90 6.99
C PRO A 204 19.69 17.54 7.14
N ILE A 205 20.58 17.21 6.20
CA ILE A 205 21.37 15.98 6.27
C ILE A 205 22.43 16.15 7.37
N LYS A 206 22.19 15.51 8.52
CA LYS A 206 23.06 15.53 9.71
C LYS A 206 24.23 14.51 9.68
N HIS A 207 24.33 13.65 8.66
CA HIS A 207 25.34 12.59 8.56
C HIS A 207 26.11 12.71 7.24
N ASP A 208 27.38 12.29 7.23
CA ASP A 208 28.12 12.13 5.98
C ASP A 208 27.58 10.91 5.22
N LEU A 209 26.99 11.16 4.04
CA LEU A 209 26.39 10.12 3.21
C LEU A 209 27.43 9.42 2.32
N ALA A 210 28.63 9.97 2.15
CA ALA A 210 29.68 9.35 1.34
C ALA A 210 30.18 8.03 1.93
N ASP A 211 30.01 7.84 3.24
CA ASP A 211 30.48 6.68 4.00
C ASP A 211 29.46 5.52 4.09
N GLY A 212 28.39 5.55 3.27
CA GLY A 212 27.39 4.49 3.32
C GLY A 212 26.56 4.29 2.06
N ILE A 213 25.68 3.30 2.13
CA ILE A 213 24.83 2.88 1.01
C ILE A 213 23.51 3.65 1.07
N ILE A 214 23.22 4.46 0.06
CA ILE A 214 21.90 5.11 -0.09
C ILE A 214 20.93 4.11 -0.72
N ILE A 215 19.85 3.77 -0.02
CA ILE A 215 18.93 2.68 -0.42
C ILE A 215 17.74 3.14 -1.27
N ASP A 216 17.59 4.44 -1.52
CA ASP A 216 16.38 5.07 -2.07
C ASP A 216 15.88 4.47 -3.39
N ASP A 217 16.82 4.03 -4.23
CA ASP A 217 16.54 3.48 -5.56
C ASP A 217 16.96 2.01 -5.73
N LEU A 218 17.43 1.38 -4.65
CA LEU A 218 17.76 -0.04 -4.64
C LEU A 218 16.50 -0.91 -4.72
N SER A 219 16.67 -2.12 -5.25
CA SER A 219 15.65 -3.17 -5.18
C SER A 219 15.43 -3.64 -3.74
N HIS A 220 14.34 -4.36 -3.48
CA HIS A 220 14.11 -4.93 -2.16
C HIS A 220 15.22 -5.90 -1.73
N GLU A 221 15.73 -6.71 -2.66
CA GLU A 221 16.85 -7.64 -2.45
C GLU A 221 18.15 -6.91 -2.16
N GLU A 222 18.46 -5.85 -2.92
CA GLU A 222 19.64 -5.00 -2.69
C GLU A 222 19.57 -4.30 -1.33
N CYS A 223 18.39 -3.79 -0.95
CA CYS A 223 18.14 -3.25 0.39
C CYS A 223 18.37 -4.31 1.47
N ALA A 224 17.85 -5.53 1.30
CA ALA A 224 18.03 -6.61 2.27
C ALA A 224 19.49 -7.05 2.41
N GLN A 225 20.23 -7.03 1.30
CA GLN A 225 21.67 -7.24 1.30
C GLN A 225 22.38 -6.14 2.09
N ALA A 226 22.07 -4.87 1.82
CA ALA A 226 22.63 -3.74 2.57
C ALA A 226 22.35 -3.87 4.08
N PHE A 227 21.13 -4.22 4.47
CA PHE A 227 20.75 -4.39 5.88
C PHE A 227 21.44 -5.59 6.57
N ASN A 228 21.81 -6.61 5.81
CA ASN A 228 22.56 -7.76 6.36
C ASN A 228 24.06 -7.50 6.42
N GLN A 229 24.59 -6.50 5.72
CA GLN A 229 26.02 -6.19 5.70
C GLN A 229 26.39 -4.98 6.58
N CYS A 230 25.51 -3.98 6.65
CA CYS A 230 25.72 -2.78 7.44
C CYS A 230 25.45 -3.01 8.94
N GLU A 231 26.16 -2.26 9.78
CA GLU A 231 25.88 -2.23 11.22
C GLU A 231 24.67 -1.34 11.51
N TYR A 232 24.60 -0.18 10.86
CA TYR A 232 23.53 0.81 11.05
C TYR A 232 22.68 1.01 9.81
N PHE A 233 21.39 1.20 10.04
CA PHE A 233 20.48 1.80 9.08
C PHE A 233 19.97 3.13 9.63
N ILE A 234 20.11 4.21 8.87
CA ILE A 234 19.75 5.57 9.27
C ILE A 234 18.67 6.10 8.32
N SER A 235 17.46 6.31 8.84
CA SER A 235 16.30 6.77 8.07
C SER A 235 16.00 8.23 8.35
N TYR A 236 15.96 9.03 7.28
CA TYR A 236 15.41 10.38 7.30
C TYR A 236 13.90 10.41 7.04
N ASP A 237 13.31 9.28 6.64
CA ASP A 237 11.86 9.08 6.61
C ASP A 237 11.38 8.59 7.99
N LEU A 238 10.56 9.41 8.65
CA LEU A 238 9.97 9.13 9.97
C LEU A 238 9.03 7.91 9.96
N TYR A 239 8.38 7.61 8.84
CA TYR A 239 7.29 6.63 8.78
C TYR A 239 7.57 5.53 7.74
N SER A 240 8.84 5.15 7.61
CA SER A 240 9.27 4.10 6.69
C SER A 240 9.12 2.68 7.26
N MET A 241 8.67 1.76 6.41
CA MET A 241 8.73 0.32 6.68
C MET A 241 10.16 -0.23 6.60
N TYR A 242 11.08 0.46 5.92
CA TYR A 242 12.49 0.04 5.87
C TYR A 242 13.15 0.07 7.25
N SER A 243 12.72 0.94 8.17
CA SER A 243 13.19 0.90 9.56
C SER A 243 12.85 -0.41 10.27
N VAL A 244 11.70 -1.01 9.94
CA VAL A 244 11.32 -2.32 10.44
C VAL A 244 12.15 -3.40 9.76
N TYR A 245 12.27 -3.37 8.43
CA TYR A 245 13.02 -4.38 7.66
C TYR A 245 14.50 -4.42 8.04
N ALA A 246 15.13 -3.26 8.25
CA ALA A 246 16.49 -3.15 8.73
C ALA A 246 16.65 -3.81 10.11
N ALA A 247 15.73 -3.52 11.04
CA ALA A 247 15.71 -4.17 12.35
C ALA A 247 15.52 -5.69 12.22
N ILE A 248 14.65 -6.18 11.34
CA ILE A 248 14.47 -7.62 11.10
C ILE A 248 15.77 -8.26 10.58
N CYS A 249 16.46 -7.62 9.63
CA CYS A 249 17.75 -8.09 9.09
C CYS A 249 18.92 -7.94 10.09
N GLY A 250 18.71 -7.19 11.17
CA GLY A 250 19.61 -7.07 12.30
C GLY A 250 20.46 -5.80 12.33
N CYS A 251 20.29 -4.87 11.38
CA CYS A 251 20.82 -3.52 11.53
C CYS A 251 20.34 -2.87 12.82
N ILE A 252 21.18 -2.01 13.40
CA ILE A 252 20.74 -1.00 14.36
C ILE A 252 19.95 0.05 13.55
N SER A 253 18.63 -0.02 13.64
CA SER A 253 17.72 0.83 12.89
C SER A 253 17.46 2.13 13.65
N VAL A 254 17.86 3.25 13.06
CA VAL A 254 17.77 4.59 13.64
C VAL A 254 16.95 5.49 12.72
N VAL A 255 15.91 6.11 13.27
CA VAL A 255 15.18 7.19 12.63
C VAL A 255 15.73 8.51 13.14
N VAL A 256 16.11 9.40 12.22
CA VAL A 256 16.64 10.73 12.55
C VAL A 256 15.49 11.57 13.14
N PRO A 257 15.61 12.05 14.40
CA PRO A 257 14.58 12.86 15.04
C PRO A 257 14.27 14.14 14.31
N ASP A 258 12.99 14.53 14.30
CA ASP A 258 12.55 15.81 13.79
C ASP A 258 12.57 16.88 14.87
N ASP A 259 12.94 18.09 14.48
CA ASP A 259 13.13 19.18 15.44
C ASP A 259 11.77 19.54 16.07
N GLY A 260 11.70 19.52 17.40
CA GLY A 260 10.46 19.77 18.15
C GLY A 260 9.50 18.58 18.24
N MET A 261 9.82 17.41 17.68
CA MET A 261 9.01 16.19 17.81
C MET A 261 9.67 15.20 18.78
N THR A 262 8.98 14.90 19.88
CA THR A 262 9.46 13.86 20.82
C THR A 262 9.18 12.45 20.28
N LYS A 263 9.85 11.43 20.81
CA LYS A 263 9.58 10.03 20.42
C LYS A 263 8.14 9.58 20.72
N THR A 264 7.47 10.20 21.70
CA THR A 264 6.07 9.94 22.02
C THR A 264 5.11 10.67 21.09
N ASP A 265 5.50 11.83 20.55
CA ASP A 265 4.70 12.50 19.51
C ASP A 265 4.82 11.76 18.18
N TRP A 266 6.03 11.31 17.84
CA TRP A 266 6.29 10.54 16.63
C TRP A 266 5.46 9.26 16.55
N ARG A 267 5.54 8.43 17.61
CA ARG A 267 4.82 7.16 17.74
C ARG A 267 4.32 6.99 19.18
N PRO A 268 3.08 7.43 19.48
CA PRO A 268 2.53 7.38 20.84
C PRO A 268 2.48 5.97 21.43
N GLU A 269 2.14 4.98 20.60
CA GLU A 269 2.01 3.60 21.06
C GLU A 269 3.38 2.92 21.22
N PRO A 270 3.79 2.48 22.43
CA PRO A 270 5.12 1.94 22.68
C PRO A 270 5.53 0.79 21.76
N HIS A 271 4.61 -0.14 21.48
CA HIS A 271 4.87 -1.29 20.62
C HIS A 271 5.21 -0.93 19.16
N ARG A 272 4.92 0.30 18.73
CA ARG A 272 5.29 0.82 17.40
C ARG A 272 6.73 1.31 17.31
N ARG A 273 7.43 1.39 18.44
CA ARG A 273 8.83 1.84 18.55
C ARG A 273 9.81 0.70 18.80
N TYR A 274 9.32 -0.51 19.11
CA TYR A 274 10.19 -1.67 19.31
C TYR A 274 11.16 -1.84 18.15
N GLY A 275 12.42 -2.18 18.44
CA GLY A 275 13.43 -2.43 17.41
C GLY A 275 13.90 -1.22 16.60
N ILE A 276 13.38 -0.01 16.87
CA ILE A 276 13.69 1.21 16.09
C ILE A 276 14.04 2.33 17.05
N ALA A 277 15.23 2.88 16.91
CA ALA A 277 15.69 3.99 17.72
C ALA A 277 15.18 5.32 17.14
N TYR A 278 14.67 6.20 17.99
CA TYR A 278 14.45 7.61 17.62
C TYR A 278 15.65 8.46 18.04
N GLY A 279 16.64 8.56 17.14
CA GLY A 279 17.95 9.14 17.42
C GLY A 279 18.92 8.20 18.15
N GLU A 280 20.18 8.62 18.26
CA GLU A 280 21.27 7.77 18.80
C GLU A 280 21.06 7.40 20.27
N ASN A 281 20.47 8.29 21.06
CA ASN A 281 20.20 8.06 22.49
C ASN A 281 19.19 6.93 22.75
N ASP A 282 18.48 6.43 21.73
CA ASP A 282 17.45 5.40 21.85
C ASP A 282 17.90 4.02 21.32
N ILE A 283 19.18 3.90 20.90
CA ILE A 283 19.76 2.68 20.31
C ILE A 283 19.69 1.47 21.26
N GLU A 284 20.00 1.66 22.54
CA GLU A 284 19.96 0.58 23.53
C GLU A 284 18.53 0.04 23.70
N SER A 285 17.55 0.94 23.77
CA SER A 285 16.13 0.57 23.86
C SER A 285 15.66 -0.16 22.60
N ALA A 286 16.05 0.31 21.42
CA ALA A 286 15.74 -0.35 20.16
C ALA A 286 16.34 -1.77 20.11
N SER A 287 17.61 -1.92 20.50
CA SER A 287 18.32 -3.19 20.48
C SER A 287 17.68 -4.23 21.40
N THR A 288 17.34 -3.84 22.64
CA THR A 288 16.71 -4.72 23.63
C THR A 288 15.26 -5.08 23.28
N THR A 289 14.57 -4.27 22.50
CA THR A 289 13.17 -4.50 22.10
C THR A 289 12.99 -5.10 20.71
N ARG A 290 14.08 -5.37 19.98
CA ARG A 290 14.05 -5.95 18.61
C ARG A 290 13.21 -7.23 18.52
N GLU A 291 13.36 -8.14 19.47
CA GLU A 291 12.58 -9.39 19.51
C GLU A 291 11.07 -9.14 19.70
N LEU A 292 10.70 -8.06 20.41
CA LEU A 292 9.30 -7.67 20.55
C LEU A 292 8.73 -7.14 19.24
N LEU A 293 9.53 -6.42 18.44
CA LEU A 293 9.14 -6.02 17.09
C LEU A 293 8.83 -7.25 16.24
N ILE A 294 9.71 -8.24 16.21
CA ILE A 294 9.52 -9.46 15.39
C ILE A 294 8.22 -10.17 15.78
N ARG A 295 7.97 -10.32 17.09
CA ARG A 295 6.72 -10.93 17.61
C ARG A 295 5.46 -10.14 17.25
N GLU A 296 5.50 -8.82 17.37
CA GLU A 296 4.37 -7.96 17.00
C GLU A 296 4.07 -8.01 15.50
N PHE A 297 5.09 -8.15 14.66
CA PHE A 297 4.93 -8.32 13.22
C PHE A 297 4.31 -9.66 12.86
N GLU A 298 4.80 -10.76 13.44
CA GLU A 298 4.21 -12.10 13.24
C GLU A 298 2.76 -12.17 13.74
N LYS A 299 2.46 -11.51 14.85
CA LYS A 299 1.09 -11.36 15.35
C LYS A 299 0.22 -10.58 14.35
N GLY A 300 0.72 -9.48 13.80
CA GLY A 300 0.02 -8.69 12.78
C GLY A 300 -0.33 -9.51 11.53
N LYS A 301 0.60 -10.32 11.02
CA LYS A 301 0.37 -11.24 9.89
C LYS A 301 -0.76 -12.23 10.19
N LYS A 302 -0.74 -12.86 11.36
CA LYS A 302 -1.79 -13.80 11.79
C LYS A 302 -3.16 -13.10 11.95
N GLN A 303 -3.16 -11.83 12.32
CA GLN A 303 -4.38 -11.03 12.48
C GLN A 303 -5.01 -10.56 11.17
N ASN A 304 -4.27 -10.56 10.05
CA ASN A 304 -4.82 -10.15 8.74
C ASN A 304 -6.08 -10.94 8.39
N ILE A 305 -6.00 -12.26 8.49
CA ILE A 305 -7.09 -13.19 8.17
C ILE A 305 -8.33 -12.87 9.00
N GLU A 306 -8.17 -12.72 10.31
CA GLU A 306 -9.28 -12.44 11.22
C GLU A 306 -9.87 -11.04 10.96
N THR A 307 -9.03 -10.05 10.69
CA THR A 307 -9.45 -8.69 10.35
C THR A 307 -10.30 -8.70 9.06
N VAL A 308 -9.86 -9.43 8.04
CA VAL A 308 -10.59 -9.57 6.77
C VAL A 308 -11.91 -10.29 6.97
N ARG A 309 -11.97 -11.36 7.78
CA ARG A 309 -13.23 -12.04 8.10
C ARG A 309 -14.23 -11.12 8.79
N LYS A 310 -13.80 -10.35 9.79
CA LYS A 310 -14.65 -9.35 10.48
C LYS A 310 -15.14 -8.27 9.52
N PHE A 311 -14.26 -7.77 8.66
CA PHE A 311 -14.61 -6.83 7.61
C PHE A 311 -15.67 -7.40 6.67
N MET A 312 -15.48 -8.64 6.20
CA MET A 312 -16.42 -9.31 5.30
C MET A 312 -17.77 -9.58 5.96
N GLN A 313 -17.79 -10.01 7.22
CA GLN A 313 -19.02 -10.23 7.97
C GLN A 313 -19.79 -8.91 8.12
N LYS A 314 -19.12 -7.85 8.57
CA LYS A 314 -19.75 -6.55 8.82
C LYS A 314 -20.31 -5.91 7.56
N THR A 315 -19.54 -5.91 6.48
CA THR A 315 -19.98 -5.33 5.20
C THR A 315 -21.12 -6.15 4.58
N GLN A 316 -21.12 -7.47 4.74
CA GLN A 316 -22.24 -8.30 4.29
C GLN A 316 -23.51 -8.01 5.06
N MET A 317 -23.48 -8.00 6.40
CA MET A 317 -24.64 -7.65 7.23
C MET A 317 -25.16 -6.23 6.93
N ARG A 318 -24.26 -5.25 6.74
CA ARG A 318 -24.67 -3.86 6.44
C ARG A 318 -25.41 -3.71 5.12
N PHE A 319 -25.08 -4.55 4.13
CA PHE A 319 -25.60 -4.46 2.77
C PHE A 319 -26.53 -5.61 2.40
N GLU A 320 -26.88 -6.48 3.37
CA GLU A 320 -27.98 -7.45 3.29
C GLU A 320 -29.23 -6.76 2.77
#